data_AF-A0A9Q1RHN0-F1
#
_entry.id   AF-A0A9Q1RHN0-F1
#
_cell.length_a   1.000
_cell.length_b   1.000
_cell.length_c   1.000
_cell.angle_alpha   90.00
_cell.angle_beta   90.00
_cell.angle_gamma   90.00
#
_symmetry.space_group_name_H-M   'P 1'
#
loop_
_entity.id
_entity.type
_entity.pdbx_description
1 polymer ?
#
loop_
_entity_poly.entity_id
_entity_poly.type
_entity_poly.pdbx_seq_one_letter_code
_entity_poly.pdbx_strand_id
1 'polypeptide(L)'
;MLFLVLFRSAKFNGYAPAVGLYSTRRSVAEYLSHYLPHQLLPDDVFLTPGANQAIEVVMSVLSRPGANLLLPKPGYPFYEARAACSNVEVRHFDLLPEKGWEVDLERVEALVDDNTIAIVIINPGNPCGNVFTSEHLQEIAETAKKLGILVIADEVYSHLCFGSKPFVPMGIAECLQNYLEYSANPATIVQGAVPHIL
;
A
#
# COMPACT_ATOMS: atom_id res chain seq x y z
N MET A 1 3.18 -22.40 -17.51
CA MET A 1 2.24 -23.31 -18.21
C MET A 1 0.83 -22.72 -18.34
N LEU A 2 0.34 -21.95 -17.35
CA LEU A 2 -1.00 -21.32 -17.36
C LEU A 2 -1.19 -20.23 -18.45
N PHE A 3 -0.24 -19.30 -18.58
CA PHE A 3 -0.29 -18.21 -19.60
C PHE A 3 -0.50 -18.71 -21.04
N LEU A 4 0.18 -19.80 -21.43
CA LEU A 4 0.05 -20.42 -22.75
C LEU A 4 -1.33 -21.06 -22.97
N VAL A 5 -1.96 -21.58 -21.92
CA VAL A 5 -3.33 -22.12 -21.98
C VAL A 5 -4.36 -21.01 -22.12
N LEU A 6 -4.21 -19.91 -21.37
CA LEU A 6 -5.08 -18.74 -21.48
C LEU A 6 -4.99 -18.09 -22.86
N PHE A 7 -3.77 -17.88 -23.37
CA PHE A 7 -3.55 -17.31 -24.71
C PHE A 7 -4.18 -18.17 -25.82
N ARG A 8 -4.05 -19.49 -25.72
CA ARG A 8 -4.65 -20.43 -26.68
C ARG A 8 -6.18 -20.57 -26.55
N SER A 9 -6.76 -20.18 -25.41
CA SER A 9 -8.20 -20.29 -25.19
C SER A 9 -9.02 -19.31 -26.04
N ALA A 10 -8.41 -18.20 -26.47
CA ALA A 10 -9.08 -17.06 -27.12
C ALA A 10 -10.27 -16.44 -26.33
N LYS A 11 -10.48 -16.82 -25.06
CA LYS A 11 -11.61 -16.39 -24.24
C LYS A 11 -11.45 -14.99 -23.62
N PHE A 12 -10.24 -14.44 -23.64
CA PHE A 12 -9.88 -13.22 -22.89
C PHE A 12 -9.17 -12.17 -23.77
N ASN A 13 -9.43 -12.17 -25.07
CA ASN A 13 -8.78 -11.26 -26.03
C ASN A 13 -9.59 -9.96 -26.28
N GLY A 14 -10.78 -9.84 -25.69
CA GLY A 14 -11.62 -8.65 -25.78
C GLY A 14 -11.34 -7.63 -24.66
N TYR A 15 -11.99 -6.47 -24.74
CA TYR A 15 -11.90 -5.48 -23.67
C TYR A 15 -12.46 -6.01 -22.35
N ALA A 16 -11.68 -5.87 -21.28
CA ALA A 16 -12.13 -6.05 -19.91
C ALA A 16 -12.70 -4.74 -19.35
N PRO A 17 -13.52 -4.78 -18.27
CA PRO A 17 -13.83 -3.58 -17.50
C PRO A 17 -12.56 -2.86 -17.04
N ALA A 18 -12.59 -1.54 -16.94
CA ALA A 18 -11.42 -0.72 -16.59
C ALA A 18 -10.79 -1.10 -15.24
N VAL A 19 -11.60 -1.56 -14.28
CA VAL A 19 -11.16 -2.00 -12.95
C VAL A 19 -10.64 -3.45 -12.92
N GLY A 20 -10.80 -4.18 -14.02
CA GLY A 20 -10.44 -5.59 -14.14
C GLY A 20 -11.64 -6.54 -14.23
N LEU A 21 -11.38 -7.75 -14.77
CA LEU A 21 -12.38 -8.82 -14.85
C LEU A 21 -12.84 -9.23 -13.44
N TYR A 22 -14.15 -9.39 -13.28
CA TYR A 22 -14.75 -9.76 -11.99
C TYR A 22 -14.14 -11.04 -11.40
N SER A 23 -13.95 -12.08 -12.23
CA SER A 23 -13.35 -13.34 -11.78
C SER A 23 -11.94 -13.15 -11.23
N THR A 24 -11.14 -12.29 -11.85
CA THR A 24 -9.77 -12.00 -11.42
C THR A 24 -9.77 -11.19 -10.13
N ARG A 25 -10.59 -10.13 -10.05
CA ARG A 25 -10.76 -9.33 -8.82
C ARG A 25 -11.22 -10.19 -7.64
N ARG A 26 -12.19 -11.09 -7.87
CA ARG A 26 -12.66 -12.04 -6.85
C ARG A 26 -11.53 -12.94 -6.34
N SER A 27 -10.73 -13.52 -7.24
CA SER A 27 -9.62 -14.39 -6.84
C SER A 27 -8.52 -13.64 -6.06
N VAL A 28 -8.24 -12.37 -6.42
CA VAL A 28 -7.33 -11.51 -5.64
C VAL A 28 -7.91 -11.26 -4.24
N ALA A 29 -9.19 -10.86 -4.16
CA ALA A 29 -9.86 -10.58 -2.89
C ALA A 29 -9.89 -11.81 -1.98
N GLU A 30 -10.25 -12.98 -2.50
CA GLU A 30 -10.23 -14.26 -1.79
C GLU A 30 -8.82 -14.60 -1.28
N TYR A 31 -7.80 -14.43 -2.12
CA TYR A 31 -6.40 -14.69 -1.75
C TYR A 31 -5.93 -13.80 -0.59
N LEU A 32 -6.13 -12.49 -0.71
CA LEU A 32 -5.71 -11.52 0.31
C LEU A 32 -6.49 -11.68 1.62
N SER A 33 -7.77 -12.04 1.54
CA SER A 33 -8.62 -12.29 2.72
C SER A 33 -8.12 -13.43 3.60
N HIS A 34 -7.29 -14.35 3.10
CA HIS A 34 -6.68 -15.39 3.95
C HIS A 34 -5.65 -14.84 4.93
N TYR A 35 -5.05 -13.69 4.63
CA TYR A 35 -4.01 -13.06 5.43
C TYR A 35 -4.53 -11.85 6.21
N LEU A 36 -5.73 -11.38 5.91
CA LEU A 36 -6.37 -10.25 6.54
C LEU A 36 -7.48 -10.71 7.49
N PRO A 37 -7.74 -9.98 8.58
CA PRO A 37 -8.82 -10.32 9.51
C PRO A 37 -10.21 -9.96 8.97
N HIS A 38 -10.29 -9.20 7.88
CA HIS A 38 -11.52 -8.84 7.19
C HIS A 38 -11.54 -9.40 5.78
N GLN A 39 -12.73 -9.80 5.35
CA GLN A 39 -12.95 -10.30 4.00
C GLN A 39 -13.00 -9.12 3.02
N LEU A 40 -12.07 -9.10 2.07
CA LEU A 40 -12.14 -8.20 0.93
C LEU A 40 -13.18 -8.70 -0.07
N LEU A 41 -13.90 -7.76 -0.66
CA LEU A 41 -14.83 -7.99 -1.76
C LEU A 41 -14.14 -7.71 -3.09
N PRO A 42 -14.65 -8.27 -4.21
CA PRO A 42 -14.11 -7.95 -5.53
C PRO A 42 -14.10 -6.44 -5.82
N ASP A 43 -15.01 -5.67 -5.24
CA ASP A 43 -15.14 -4.23 -5.45
C ASP A 43 -14.10 -3.40 -4.67
N ASP A 44 -13.40 -4.03 -3.72
CA ASP A 44 -12.24 -3.45 -3.03
C ASP A 44 -10.95 -3.59 -3.86
N VAL A 45 -11.00 -4.32 -4.98
CA VAL A 45 -9.83 -4.65 -5.81
C VAL A 45 -9.87 -3.91 -7.15
N PHE A 46 -8.80 -3.17 -7.42
CA PHE A 46 -8.54 -2.56 -8.73
C PHE A 46 -7.32 -3.20 -9.38
N LEU A 47 -7.49 -3.77 -10.57
CA LEU A 47 -6.38 -4.33 -11.32
C LEU A 47 -5.72 -3.25 -12.17
N THR A 48 -4.40 -3.10 -12.03
CA THR A 48 -3.60 -2.16 -12.81
C THR A 48 -2.49 -2.89 -13.58
N PRO A 49 -2.10 -2.38 -14.76
CA PRO A 49 -0.81 -2.66 -15.40
C PRO A 49 0.43 -2.38 -14.52
N GLY A 50 0.65 -3.26 -13.54
CA GLY A 50 1.76 -3.15 -12.59
C GLY A 50 1.49 -2.18 -11.44
N ALA A 51 2.35 -2.26 -10.43
CA ALA A 51 2.26 -1.48 -9.20
C ALA A 51 2.43 0.02 -9.43
N ASN A 52 3.28 0.43 -10.38
CA ASN A 52 3.48 1.84 -10.70
C ASN A 52 2.18 2.53 -11.12
N GLN A 53 1.33 1.88 -11.92
CA GLN A 53 0.05 2.47 -12.28
C GLN A 53 -0.92 2.56 -11.09
N ALA A 54 -0.83 1.65 -10.11
CA ALA A 54 -1.58 1.79 -8.87
C ALA A 54 -1.16 3.07 -8.12
N ILE A 55 0.15 3.35 -8.03
CA ILE A 55 0.67 4.62 -7.48
C ILE A 55 0.07 5.81 -8.24
N GLU A 56 0.04 5.78 -9.57
CA GLU A 56 -0.52 6.88 -10.37
C GLU A 56 -2.02 7.11 -10.10
N VAL A 57 -2.80 6.04 -10.00
CA VAL A 57 -4.24 6.11 -9.71
C VAL A 57 -4.47 6.67 -8.32
N VAL A 58 -3.79 6.12 -7.30
CA VAL A 58 -3.90 6.58 -5.91
C VAL A 58 -3.52 8.06 -5.79
N MET A 59 -2.41 8.46 -6.42
CA MET A 59 -2.02 9.87 -6.44
C MET A 59 -3.05 10.75 -7.14
N SER A 60 -3.60 10.32 -8.27
CA SER A 60 -4.62 11.11 -8.98
C SER A 60 -5.90 11.29 -8.15
N VAL A 61 -6.30 10.27 -7.38
CA VAL A 61 -7.50 10.31 -6.52
C VAL A 61 -7.30 11.18 -5.28
N LEU A 62 -6.13 11.11 -4.66
CA LEU A 62 -5.85 11.82 -3.40
C LEU A 62 -5.33 13.25 -3.60
N SER A 63 -4.87 13.59 -4.81
CA SER A 63 -4.34 14.92 -5.12
C SER A 63 -5.43 15.99 -5.04
N ARG A 64 -5.17 17.01 -4.24
CA ARG A 64 -5.95 18.25 -4.18
C ARG A 64 -5.00 19.45 -4.05
N PRO A 65 -5.42 20.68 -4.42
CA PRO A 65 -4.58 21.86 -4.27
C PRO A 65 -4.04 22.01 -2.85
N GLY A 66 -2.72 22.17 -2.70
CA GLY A 66 -2.05 22.33 -1.41
C GLY A 66 -1.81 21.03 -0.62
N ALA A 67 -2.23 19.88 -1.14
CA ALA A 67 -1.98 18.58 -0.51
C ALA A 67 -0.47 18.30 -0.36
N ASN A 68 -0.11 17.66 0.76
CA ASN A 68 1.22 17.07 0.94
C ASN A 68 1.15 15.57 1.28
N LEU A 69 2.23 14.86 0.96
CA LEU A 69 2.40 13.42 1.13
C LEU A 69 3.70 13.14 1.90
N LEU A 70 3.63 12.23 2.87
CA LEU A 70 4.82 11.81 3.62
C LEU A 70 5.48 10.60 2.93
N LEU A 71 6.75 10.75 2.55
CA LEU A 71 7.56 9.70 1.92
C LEU A 71 8.78 9.30 2.77
N PRO A 72 9.19 8.03 2.77
CA PRO A 72 10.37 7.59 3.50
C PRO A 72 11.65 8.10 2.84
N LYS A 73 12.65 8.40 3.66
CA LYS A 73 14.02 8.65 3.25
C LYS A 73 14.97 7.70 3.98
N PRO A 74 15.70 6.82 3.27
CA PRO A 74 15.63 6.58 1.82
C PRO A 74 14.32 5.87 1.40
N GLY A 75 13.92 6.00 0.13
CA GLY A 75 12.67 5.43 -0.39
C GLY A 75 12.68 5.18 -1.90
N TYR A 76 11.66 4.47 -2.39
CA TYR A 76 11.48 4.19 -3.83
C TYR A 76 11.13 5.48 -4.59
N PRO A 77 11.90 5.87 -5.63
CA PRO A 77 11.83 7.21 -6.22
C PRO A 77 10.57 7.50 -7.04
N PHE A 78 9.76 6.49 -7.41
CA PHE A 78 8.61 6.70 -8.29
C PHE A 78 7.50 7.53 -7.64
N TYR A 79 7.31 7.40 -6.32
CA TYR A 79 6.32 8.20 -5.58
C TYR A 79 6.61 9.70 -5.71
N GLU A 80 7.87 10.10 -5.53
CA GLU A 80 8.28 11.50 -5.61
C GLU A 80 8.11 12.06 -7.03
N ALA A 81 8.50 11.28 -8.05
CA ALA A 81 8.28 11.65 -9.44
C ALA A 81 6.78 11.84 -9.76
N ARG A 82 5.92 10.95 -9.26
CA ARG A 82 4.47 11.01 -9.49
C ARG A 82 3.79 12.15 -8.72
N ALA A 83 4.24 12.44 -7.50
CA ALA A 83 3.78 13.57 -6.71
C ALA A 83 4.08 14.90 -7.40
N ALA A 84 5.29 15.05 -7.96
CA ALA A 84 5.68 16.23 -8.74
C ALA A 84 4.77 16.45 -9.97
N CYS A 85 4.39 15.38 -10.68
CA CYS A 85 3.44 15.48 -11.80
C CYS A 85 2.01 15.86 -11.37
N SER A 86 1.68 15.73 -10.08
CA SER A 86 0.33 15.93 -9.55
C SER A 86 0.22 17.17 -8.66
N ASN A 87 1.28 18.00 -8.59
CA ASN A 87 1.41 19.18 -7.73
C ASN A 87 1.15 18.88 -6.24
N VAL A 88 1.56 17.70 -5.78
CA VAL A 88 1.51 17.31 -4.37
C VAL A 88 2.89 17.56 -3.76
N GLU A 89 2.93 18.31 -2.66
CA GLU A 89 4.17 18.54 -1.91
C GLU A 89 4.64 17.21 -1.27
N VAL A 90 5.92 16.89 -1.40
CA VAL A 90 6.51 15.74 -0.72
C VAL A 90 7.25 16.22 0.52
N ARG A 91 6.97 15.60 1.66
CA ARG A 91 7.72 15.77 2.90
C ARG A 91 8.34 14.45 3.30
N HIS A 92 9.65 14.45 3.55
CA HIS A 92 10.35 13.22 3.88
C HIS A 92 10.46 13.01 5.38
N PHE A 93 10.11 11.81 5.84
CA PHE A 93 10.48 11.31 7.17
C PHE A 93 11.68 10.37 7.04
N ASP A 94 12.50 10.30 8.08
CA ASP A 94 13.69 9.46 8.08
C ASP A 94 13.35 8.03 8.52
N LEU A 95 14.08 7.07 7.96
CA LEU A 95 14.16 5.70 8.47
C LEU A 95 15.42 5.58 9.33
N LEU A 96 15.30 5.01 10.53
CA LEU A 96 16.35 4.96 11.56
C LEU A 96 17.27 3.76 11.36
N PRO A 97 18.48 3.89 10.78
CA PRO A 97 19.34 2.74 10.46
C PRO A 97 19.73 1.94 11.70
N GLU A 98 19.97 2.63 12.83
CA GLU A 98 20.31 2.03 14.12
C GLU A 98 19.17 1.22 14.75
N LYS A 99 17.93 1.45 14.32
CA LYS A 99 16.75 0.67 14.70
C LYS A 99 16.29 -0.27 13.58
N GLY A 100 17.20 -0.68 12.70
CA GLY A 100 16.86 -1.61 11.62
C GLY A 100 15.94 -1.00 10.56
N TRP A 101 16.04 0.32 10.36
CA TRP A 101 15.28 1.12 9.41
C TRP A 101 13.80 1.32 9.76
N GLU A 102 13.44 1.27 11.04
CA GLU A 102 12.13 1.70 11.55
C GLU A 102 11.81 3.15 11.17
N VAL A 103 10.52 3.45 11.06
CA VAL A 103 10.01 4.79 10.80
C VAL A 103 10.27 5.69 12.01
N ASP A 104 10.83 6.88 11.80
CA ASP A 104 10.87 7.92 12.82
C ASP A 104 9.48 8.54 13.02
N LEU A 105 8.68 7.94 13.90
CA LEU A 105 7.30 8.37 14.16
C LEU A 105 7.22 9.75 14.81
N GLU A 106 8.21 10.16 15.60
CA GLU A 106 8.28 11.53 16.15
C GLU A 106 8.43 12.54 15.01
N ARG A 107 9.28 12.21 14.03
CA ARG A 107 9.44 13.05 12.84
C ARG A 107 8.18 13.09 11.99
N VAL A 108 7.47 11.97 11.84
CA VAL A 108 6.17 11.92 11.16
C VAL A 108 5.17 12.86 11.82
N GLU A 109 5.00 12.81 13.15
CA GLU A 109 4.10 13.71 13.88
C GLU A 109 4.46 15.20 13.67
N ALA A 110 5.74 15.53 13.60
CA ALA A 110 6.20 16.90 13.38
C ALA A 110 6.03 17.43 11.94
N LEU A 111 5.79 16.55 10.97
CA LEU A 111 5.67 16.90 9.55
C LEU A 111 4.21 17.08 9.09
N VAL A 112 3.25 16.50 9.82
CA VAL A 112 1.83 16.54 9.47
C VAL A 112 1.25 17.94 9.66
N ASP A 113 0.38 18.33 8.72
CA ASP A 113 -0.54 19.46 8.85
C ASP A 113 -1.93 19.10 8.29
N ASP A 114 -2.85 20.07 8.29
CA ASP A 114 -4.23 19.90 7.80
C ASP A 114 -4.33 19.50 6.30
N ASN A 115 -3.24 19.65 5.55
CA ASN A 115 -3.16 19.29 4.14
C ASN A 115 -2.47 17.95 3.89
N THR A 116 -1.91 17.31 4.93
CA THR A 116 -1.29 15.99 4.78
C THR A 116 -2.34 14.94 4.46
N ILE A 117 -2.15 14.22 3.35
CA ILE A 117 -3.15 13.27 2.84
C ILE A 117 -2.85 11.85 3.29
N ALA A 118 -1.58 11.46 3.31
CA ALA A 118 -1.17 10.11 3.60
C ALA A 118 0.31 10.02 3.99
N ILE A 119 0.65 8.90 4.60
CA ILE A 119 2.01 8.38 4.74
C ILE A 119 2.20 7.14 3.86
N VAL A 120 3.29 7.10 3.09
CA VAL A 120 3.65 5.93 2.29
C VAL A 120 4.59 5.03 3.08
N ILE A 121 4.19 3.77 3.26
CA ILE A 121 4.96 2.74 3.95
C ILE A 121 5.35 1.68 2.93
N ILE A 122 6.65 1.51 2.69
CA ILE A 122 7.19 0.51 1.77
C ILE A 122 7.72 -0.65 2.61
N ASN A 123 7.04 -1.79 2.57
CA ASN A 123 7.38 -2.95 3.40
C ASN A 123 7.06 -4.26 2.67
N PRO A 124 8.05 -5.12 2.38
CA PRO A 124 9.49 -4.95 2.62
C PRO A 124 10.10 -3.75 1.88
N GLY A 125 11.06 -3.10 2.53
CA GLY A 125 11.60 -1.81 2.11
C GLY A 125 12.46 -1.89 0.84
N ASN A 126 12.26 -0.94 -0.08
CA ASN A 126 13.19 -0.62 -1.15
C ASN A 126 13.62 0.85 -0.96
N PRO A 127 14.92 1.15 -0.74
CA PRO A 127 16.09 0.30 -1.01
C PRO A 127 16.63 -0.51 0.19
N CYS A 128 16.10 -0.33 1.40
CA CYS A 128 16.76 -0.84 2.62
C CYS A 128 16.64 -2.34 2.88
N GLY A 129 15.67 -3.03 2.26
CA GLY A 129 15.43 -4.47 2.47
C GLY A 129 14.92 -4.84 3.86
N ASN A 130 14.53 -3.86 4.69
CA ASN A 130 13.98 -4.10 6.01
C ASN A 130 12.56 -4.69 5.92
N VAL A 131 12.17 -5.43 6.95
CA VAL A 131 10.82 -5.95 7.15
C VAL A 131 10.39 -5.50 8.55
N PHE A 132 9.32 -4.71 8.61
CA PHE A 132 8.79 -4.21 9.87
C PHE A 132 8.18 -5.33 10.71
N THR A 133 8.30 -5.22 12.03
CA THR A 133 7.64 -6.13 12.97
C THR A 133 6.15 -5.79 13.09
N SER A 134 5.35 -6.73 13.55
CA SER A 134 3.92 -6.49 13.82
C SER A 134 3.73 -5.34 14.81
N GLU A 135 4.58 -5.25 15.83
CA GLU A 135 4.54 -4.19 16.84
C GLU A 135 4.78 -2.82 16.20
N HIS A 136 5.79 -2.69 15.34
CA HIS A 136 6.07 -1.40 14.70
C HIS A 136 5.00 -1.02 13.65
N LEU A 137 4.42 -1.99 12.94
CA LEU A 137 3.26 -1.73 12.06
C LEU A 137 2.05 -1.23 12.86
N GLN A 138 1.84 -1.75 14.08
CA GLN A 138 0.81 -1.26 14.99
C GLN A 138 1.06 0.20 15.41
N GLU A 139 2.30 0.54 15.78
CA GLU A 139 2.68 1.91 16.11
C GLU A 139 2.43 2.87 14.94
N ILE A 140 2.81 2.47 13.71
CA ILE A 140 2.53 3.25 12.49
C ILE A 140 1.02 3.47 12.31
N ALA A 141 0.21 2.41 12.47
CA ALA A 141 -1.25 2.49 12.32
C ALA A 141 -1.88 3.43 13.35
N GLU A 142 -1.44 3.36 14.60
CA GLU A 142 -1.91 4.22 15.69
C GLU A 142 -1.52 5.67 15.48
N THR A 143 -0.27 5.94 15.05
CA THR A 143 0.19 7.29 14.71
C THR A 143 -0.62 7.86 13.55
N ALA A 144 -0.80 7.11 12.45
CA ALA A 144 -1.59 7.58 11.29
C ALA A 144 -3.05 7.89 11.69
N LYS A 145 -3.65 7.03 12.53
CA LYS A 145 -5.00 7.23 13.08
C LYS A 145 -5.10 8.49 13.93
N LYS A 146 -4.16 8.69 14.86
CA LYS A 146 -4.08 9.89 15.71
C LYS A 146 -3.95 11.17 14.88
N LEU A 147 -3.22 11.10 13.78
CA LEU A 147 -2.97 12.22 12.86
C LEU A 147 -4.09 12.42 11.83
N GLY A 148 -5.01 11.45 11.68
CA GLY A 148 -6.12 11.53 10.74
C GLY A 148 -5.70 11.43 9.26
N ILE A 149 -4.56 10.78 8.98
CA ILE A 149 -4.01 10.62 7.63
C ILE A 149 -4.15 9.16 7.16
N LEU A 150 -4.18 8.96 5.84
CA LEU A 150 -4.22 7.60 5.25
C LEU A 150 -2.86 6.92 5.31
N VAL A 151 -2.85 5.58 5.31
CA VAL A 151 -1.64 4.79 5.06
C VAL A 151 -1.69 4.22 3.64
N ILE A 152 -0.67 4.50 2.84
CA ILE A 152 -0.46 3.81 1.55
C ILE A 152 0.60 2.74 1.80
N ALA A 153 0.19 1.47 1.84
CA ALA A 153 1.06 0.33 2.05
C ALA A 153 1.54 -0.22 0.69
N ASP A 154 2.82 -0.04 0.37
CA ASP A 154 3.48 -0.66 -0.77
C ASP A 154 4.11 -1.99 -0.34
N GLU A 155 3.41 -3.07 -0.67
CA GLU A 155 3.70 -4.45 -0.28
C GLU A 155 4.13 -5.29 -1.50
N VAL A 156 4.64 -4.66 -2.56
CA VAL A 156 5.08 -5.35 -3.80
C VAL A 156 6.11 -6.44 -3.55
N TYR A 157 6.88 -6.34 -2.46
CA TYR A 157 7.91 -7.30 -2.06
C TYR A 157 7.46 -8.27 -0.95
N SER A 158 6.18 -8.37 -0.62
CA SER A 158 5.63 -9.21 0.47
C SER A 158 6.14 -10.65 0.47
N HIS A 159 6.39 -11.22 -0.71
CA HIS A 159 6.90 -12.59 -0.88
C HIS A 159 8.44 -12.71 -0.90
N LEU A 160 9.18 -11.61 -0.76
CA LEU A 160 10.63 -11.56 -0.74
C LEU A 160 11.18 -11.28 0.66
N CYS A 161 10.57 -11.87 1.68
CA CYS A 161 11.10 -11.88 3.04
C CYS A 161 12.02 -13.10 3.23
N PHE A 162 13.22 -12.86 3.74
CA PHE A 162 14.23 -13.89 3.99
C PHE A 162 14.54 -14.00 5.49
N GLY A 163 14.92 -15.20 5.93
CA GLY A 163 15.29 -15.45 7.33
C GLY A 163 14.09 -15.73 8.22
N SER A 164 14.15 -15.26 9.47
CA SER A 164 13.17 -15.60 10.52
C SER A 164 12.04 -14.58 10.70
N LYS A 165 12.11 -13.42 10.03
CA LYS A 165 11.07 -12.38 10.10
C LYS A 165 10.02 -12.64 9.01
N PRO A 166 8.81 -13.10 9.35
CA PRO A 166 7.75 -13.24 8.36
C PRO A 166 7.25 -11.85 7.93
N PHE A 167 6.75 -11.77 6.70
CA PHE A 167 5.97 -10.62 6.26
C PHE A 167 4.64 -10.54 7.03
N VAL A 168 4.24 -9.33 7.39
CA VAL A 168 2.95 -9.04 8.01
C VAL A 168 2.29 -7.91 7.22
N PRO A 169 1.13 -8.14 6.58
CA PRO A 169 0.38 -7.09 5.89
C PRO A 169 -0.01 -5.95 6.83
N MET A 170 0.07 -4.71 6.34
CA MET A 170 -0.32 -3.52 7.10
C MET A 170 -1.79 -3.57 7.54
N GLY A 171 -2.67 -4.17 6.72
CA GLY A 171 -4.09 -4.33 7.03
C GLY A 171 -4.38 -5.16 8.29
N ILE A 172 -3.43 -5.94 8.81
CA ILE A 172 -3.58 -6.62 10.11
C ILE A 172 -3.52 -5.61 11.25
N ALA A 173 -2.57 -4.67 11.20
CA ALA A 173 -2.36 -3.68 12.26
C ALA A 173 -3.56 -2.72 12.42
N GLU A 174 -4.24 -2.39 11.32
CA GLU A 174 -5.46 -1.58 11.36
C GLU A 174 -6.59 -2.26 12.15
N CYS A 175 -6.65 -3.58 12.14
CA CYS A 175 -7.77 -4.34 12.70
C CYS A 175 -7.57 -4.77 14.17
N LEU A 176 -6.35 -4.67 14.71
CA LEU A 176 -6.07 -5.07 16.10
C LEU A 176 -6.63 -4.09 17.15
N GLN A 177 -7.26 -2.97 16.73
CA GLN A 177 -8.03 -2.09 17.60
C GLN A 177 -9.33 -1.62 16.93
N ASN A 178 -10.44 -2.34 17.18
CA ASN A 178 -11.85 -1.94 16.97
C ASN A 178 -12.05 -0.75 16.01
N TYR A 179 -11.86 -0.97 14.71
CA TYR A 179 -11.82 0.09 13.69
C TYR A 179 -13.17 0.41 13.03
N LEU A 180 -14.31 -0.01 13.60
CA LEU A 180 -15.59 0.02 12.87
C LEU A 180 -16.69 0.96 13.38
N GLU A 181 -16.40 1.94 14.25
CA GLU A 181 -17.46 2.88 14.67
C GLU A 181 -17.29 4.34 14.23
N TYR A 182 -16.17 4.76 13.63
CA TYR A 182 -16.01 6.18 13.28
C TYR A 182 -15.09 6.39 12.07
N SER A 183 -15.65 6.27 10.86
CA SER A 183 -15.24 6.95 9.62
C SER A 183 -15.46 6.02 8.41
N ALA A 184 -16.25 6.49 7.44
CA ALA A 184 -16.44 5.84 6.15
C ALA A 184 -15.24 6.09 5.21
N ASN A 185 -14.02 5.84 5.69
CA ASN A 185 -12.80 6.03 4.92
C ASN A 185 -11.90 4.81 5.16
N PRO A 186 -11.64 3.95 4.16
CA PRO A 186 -10.69 2.85 4.34
C PRO A 186 -9.32 3.48 4.64
N ALA A 187 -8.83 3.34 5.88
CA ALA A 187 -7.68 4.11 6.33
C ALA A 187 -6.36 3.59 5.73
N THR A 188 -6.40 2.46 5.02
CA THR A 188 -5.26 1.87 4.32
C THR A 188 -5.56 1.58 2.85
N ILE A 189 -4.69 2.06 1.97
CA ILE A 189 -4.63 1.64 0.56
C ILE A 189 -3.48 0.66 0.42
N VAL A 190 -3.78 -0.60 0.12
CA VAL A 190 -2.75 -1.63 -0.10
C VAL A 190 -2.45 -1.78 -1.59
N GLN A 191 -1.19 -1.56 -1.94
CA GLN A 191 -0.62 -1.89 -3.24
C GLN A 191 0.25 -3.13 -3.09
N GLY A 192 -0.14 -4.25 -3.68
CA GLY A 192 0.64 -5.48 -3.66
C GLY A 192 0.82 -6.05 -5.06
N ALA A 193 1.91 -6.79 -5.26
CA ALA A 193 1.95 -7.77 -6.34
C ALA A 193 1.28 -9.04 -5.83
N VAL A 194 0.35 -9.61 -6.59
CA VAL A 194 -0.12 -10.98 -6.33
C VAL A 194 0.72 -11.92 -7.20
N PRO A 195 1.73 -12.61 -6.66
CA PRO A 195 2.37 -13.66 -7.41
C PRO A 195 1.31 -14.76 -7.61
N HIS A 196 1.31 -15.37 -8.79
CA HIS A 196 0.46 -16.52 -9.14
C HIS A 196 -0.92 -16.25 -9.80
N ILE A 197 -1.30 -15.00 -10.11
CA ILE A 197 -2.54 -14.70 -10.88
C ILE A 197 -2.30 -14.52 -12.40
N LEU A 198 -1.14 -14.95 -12.92
CA LEU A 198 -0.81 -14.96 -14.36
C LEU A 198 -0.71 -16.39 -14.96
#